data_AF-C7DZD9-F1
#
_entry.id   AF-C7DZD9-F1
#
_cell.length_a   1.000
_cell.length_b   1.000
_cell.length_c   1.000
_cell.angle_alpha   90.00
_cell.angle_beta   90.00
_cell.angle_gamma   90.00
#
_symmetry.space_group_name_H-M   'P 1'
#
loop_
_entity.id
_entity.type
_entity.pdbx_description
1 polymer ?
#
loop_
_entity_poly.entity_id
_entity_poly.type
_entity_poly.pdbx_seq_one_letter_code
_entity_poly.pdbx_strand_id
1 'polypeptide(L)'
;VMRFCQALMTELFRHLGPDTDVPAGDIGVGGREVAFMSGMMKKLSNNTACVFTGKGLSFGGSLIRPEATGYGLVYFTDAMLKRHGLGFEGRKVSVSGAGNVAQYTIEKAMELGAKVITASDSGGTVVDEAGFTPEKLAHLAEIKNKRYGRIEDYARER
;
A
#
# COMPACT_ATOMS: atom_id res chain seq x y z
N VAL A 1 -15.32 10.28 10.99
CA VAL A 1 -13.96 10.66 10.55
C VAL A 1 -13.92 11.99 9.79
N MET A 2 -14.74 12.22 8.75
CA MET A 2 -14.73 13.48 7.97
C MET A 2 -14.70 14.78 8.82
N ARG A 3 -15.64 14.94 9.77
CA ARG A 3 -15.69 16.12 10.65
C ARG A 3 -14.40 16.32 11.46
N PHE A 4 -13.76 15.23 11.89
CA PHE A 4 -12.49 15.28 12.62
C PHE A 4 -11.35 15.75 11.71
N CYS A 5 -11.22 15.20 10.50
CA CYS A 5 -10.24 15.66 9.52
C CYS A 5 -10.42 17.15 9.17
N GLN A 6 -11.67 17.61 9.01
CA GLN A 6 -11.96 19.01 8.75
C GLN A 6 -11.58 19.91 9.95
N ALA A 7 -11.93 19.51 11.17
CA ALA A 7 -11.57 20.24 12.37
C ALA A 7 -10.04 20.31 12.57
N LEU A 8 -9.33 19.20 12.33
CA LEU A 8 -7.87 19.15 12.35
C LEU A 8 -7.27 20.12 11.32
N MET A 9 -7.80 20.13 10.10
CA MET A 9 -7.32 21.02 9.05
C MET A 9 -7.64 22.50 9.30
N THR A 10 -8.68 22.83 10.07
CA THR A 10 -8.95 24.22 10.47
C THR A 10 -7.78 24.86 11.20
N GLU A 11 -6.97 24.07 11.90
CA GLU A 11 -5.71 24.55 12.47
C GLU A 11 -4.51 24.22 11.60
N LEU A 12 -4.37 22.96 11.14
CA LEU A 12 -3.15 22.51 10.47
C LEU A 12 -2.86 23.28 9.16
N PHE A 13 -3.87 23.74 8.42
CA PHE A 13 -3.69 24.33 7.08
C PHE A 13 -2.73 25.52 7.04
N ARG A 14 -2.64 26.31 8.11
CA ARG A 14 -1.80 27.52 8.17
C ARG A 14 -0.30 27.20 8.27
N HIS A 15 0.04 25.93 8.54
CA HIS A 15 1.40 25.43 8.70
C HIS A 15 1.84 24.57 7.51
N LEU A 16 0.95 24.32 6.54
CA LEU A 16 1.22 23.50 5.36
C LEU A 16 1.36 24.36 4.11
N GLY A 17 2.05 23.82 3.11
CA GLY A 17 2.20 24.47 1.82
C GLY A 17 2.96 23.59 0.83
N PRO A 18 2.77 23.78 -0.48
CA PRO A 18 3.43 22.97 -1.50
C PRO A 18 4.96 23.04 -1.42
N ASP A 19 5.48 24.16 -0.92
CA ASP A 19 6.92 24.44 -0.74
C ASP A 19 7.26 24.63 0.74
N THR A 20 6.48 24.05 1.66
CA THR A 20 6.68 24.19 3.10
C THR A 20 6.60 22.84 3.81
N ASP A 21 5.41 22.22 3.79
CA ASP A 21 5.19 20.90 4.37
C ASP A 21 4.03 20.22 3.62
N VAL A 22 4.29 18.99 3.16
CA VAL A 22 3.42 18.21 2.29
C VAL A 22 3.13 16.85 2.95
N PRO A 23 2.09 16.74 3.79
CA PRO A 23 1.79 15.50 4.49
C PRO A 23 1.28 14.38 3.57
N ALA A 24 1.22 13.18 4.15
CA ALA A 24 0.77 11.95 3.49
C ALA A 24 -0.18 11.13 4.38
N GLY A 25 -0.54 9.93 3.92
CA GLY A 25 -1.24 8.94 4.73
C GLY A 25 -0.29 8.06 5.55
N ASP A 26 -0.81 7.44 6.60
CA ASP A 26 -0.12 6.48 7.48
C ASP A 26 -1.17 5.59 8.19
N ILE A 27 -0.80 4.88 9.26
CA ILE A 27 -1.72 4.08 10.08
C ILE A 27 -2.86 4.98 10.58
N GLY A 28 -4.09 4.60 10.25
CA GLY A 28 -5.30 5.36 10.59
C GLY A 28 -5.64 6.52 9.66
N VAL A 29 -4.77 6.84 8.69
CA VAL A 29 -4.95 7.91 7.70
C VAL A 29 -4.79 7.33 6.29
N GLY A 30 -5.88 6.82 5.74
CA GLY A 30 -5.90 6.27 4.37
C GLY A 30 -6.27 7.32 3.32
N GLY A 31 -6.51 6.85 2.09
CA GLY A 31 -6.93 7.72 0.98
C GLY A 31 -8.22 8.49 1.27
N ARG A 32 -9.11 7.95 2.13
CA ARG A 32 -10.33 8.62 2.58
C ARG A 32 -10.03 9.84 3.45
N GLU A 33 -9.18 9.69 4.45
CA GLU A 33 -8.76 10.78 5.34
C GLU A 33 -7.97 11.85 4.58
N VAL A 34 -7.01 11.43 3.74
CA VAL A 34 -6.25 12.33 2.86
C VAL A 34 -7.18 13.14 1.97
N ALA A 35 -8.23 12.54 1.41
CA ALA A 35 -9.21 13.26 0.58
C ALA A 35 -9.96 14.35 1.37
N PHE A 36 -10.43 14.04 2.59
CA PHE A 36 -11.09 15.03 3.44
C PHE A 36 -10.17 16.18 3.83
N MET A 37 -8.92 15.87 4.19
CA MET A 37 -7.92 16.89 4.56
C MET A 37 -7.51 17.76 3.37
N SER A 38 -7.25 17.15 2.21
CA SER A 38 -6.95 17.86 0.96
C SER A 38 -8.10 18.79 0.53
N GLY A 39 -9.35 18.32 0.68
CA GLY A 39 -10.54 19.13 0.39
C GLY A 39 -10.66 20.35 1.30
N MET A 40 -10.43 20.17 2.61
CA MET A 40 -10.45 21.28 3.57
C MET A 40 -9.27 22.24 3.35
N MET A 41 -8.07 21.73 3.03
CA MET A 41 -6.90 22.55 2.67
C MET A 41 -7.21 23.46 1.48
N LYS A 42 -7.78 22.90 0.41
CA LYS A 42 -8.18 23.66 -0.78
C LYS A 42 -9.22 24.72 -0.45
N LYS A 43 -10.21 24.41 0.39
CA LYS A 43 -11.27 25.36 0.78
C LYS A 43 -10.75 26.51 1.61
N LEU A 44 -9.90 26.25 2.62
CA LEU A 44 -9.41 27.26 3.55
C LEU A 44 -8.34 28.16 2.93
N SER A 45 -7.42 27.59 2.16
CA SER A 45 -6.34 28.34 1.51
C SER A 45 -6.75 29.01 0.19
N ASN A 46 -7.89 28.60 -0.39
CA ASN A 46 -8.31 28.96 -1.75
C ASN A 46 -7.21 28.69 -2.80
N ASN A 47 -6.42 27.63 -2.60
CA ASN A 47 -5.29 27.25 -3.43
C ASN A 47 -5.37 25.76 -3.81
N THR A 48 -4.99 25.42 -5.05
CA THR A 48 -5.06 24.06 -5.60
C THR A 48 -3.72 23.36 -5.76
N ALA A 49 -2.63 23.96 -5.27
CA ALA A 49 -1.31 23.35 -5.29
C ALA A 49 -1.27 22.02 -4.50
N CYS A 50 -0.27 21.21 -4.77
CA CYS A 50 -0.12 19.89 -4.16
C CYS A 50 0.39 19.99 -2.71
N VAL A 51 -0.53 20.07 -1.74
CA VAL A 51 -0.20 20.09 -0.31
C VAL A 51 -0.29 18.71 0.35
N PHE A 52 -0.91 17.73 -0.31
CA PHE A 52 -0.94 16.35 0.17
C PHE A 52 -0.50 15.38 -0.93
N THR A 53 0.27 14.36 -0.55
CA THR A 53 0.49 13.17 -1.37
C THR A 53 -0.49 12.06 -0.99
N GLY A 54 -0.52 10.96 -1.74
CA GLY A 54 -1.51 9.89 -1.51
C GLY A 54 -2.94 10.22 -1.95
N LYS A 55 -3.10 11.27 -2.76
CA LYS A 55 -4.39 11.70 -3.34
C LYS A 55 -4.98 10.65 -4.28
N GLY A 56 -6.29 10.70 -4.47
CA GLY A 56 -6.98 9.92 -5.49
C GLY A 56 -6.66 10.43 -6.91
N LEU A 57 -6.70 9.53 -7.89
CA LEU A 57 -6.34 9.84 -9.28
C LEU A 57 -7.17 11.01 -9.85
N SER A 58 -8.46 11.09 -9.49
CA SER A 58 -9.37 12.14 -9.96
C SER A 58 -9.02 13.56 -9.48
N PHE A 59 -8.07 13.71 -8.55
CA PHE A 59 -7.67 15.01 -8.01
C PHE A 59 -6.15 15.12 -7.77
N GLY A 60 -5.36 14.59 -8.72
CA GLY A 60 -3.90 14.78 -8.75
C GLY A 60 -3.11 13.72 -7.98
N GLY A 61 -3.67 12.53 -7.82
CA GLY A 61 -2.94 11.33 -7.39
C GLY A 61 -2.06 10.77 -8.51
N SER A 62 -1.04 10.01 -8.14
CA SER A 62 -0.15 9.32 -9.08
C SER A 62 -0.57 7.86 -9.26
N LEU A 63 -0.43 7.34 -10.49
CA LEU A 63 -0.34 5.90 -10.72
C LEU A 63 0.87 5.32 -9.97
N ILE A 64 0.87 4.01 -9.77
CA ILE A 64 1.90 3.27 -8.99
C ILE A 64 1.89 3.61 -7.49
N ARG A 65 1.12 4.60 -7.01
CA ARG A 65 1.08 4.94 -5.57
C ARG A 65 0.68 3.76 -4.67
N PRO A 66 -0.32 2.93 -4.99
CA PRO A 66 -0.56 1.71 -4.22
C PRO A 66 0.65 0.76 -4.22
N GLU A 67 1.25 0.54 -5.38
CA GLU A 67 2.30 -0.45 -5.63
C GLU A 67 3.67 -0.03 -5.06
N ALA A 68 3.91 1.28 -4.96
CA ALA A 68 5.25 1.90 -4.87
C ALA A 68 6.15 1.28 -3.80
N THR A 69 5.66 1.10 -2.57
CA THR A 69 6.48 0.57 -1.47
C THR A 69 6.83 -0.90 -1.67
N GLY A 70 5.87 -1.73 -2.08
CA GLY A 70 6.10 -3.16 -2.30
C GLY A 70 7.01 -3.40 -3.50
N TYR A 71 6.78 -2.67 -4.59
CA TYR A 71 7.62 -2.73 -5.78
C TYR A 71 9.04 -2.24 -5.48
N GLY A 72 9.18 -1.11 -4.79
CA GLY A 72 10.47 -0.55 -4.40
C GLY A 72 11.29 -1.51 -3.54
N LEU A 73 10.65 -2.22 -2.60
CA LEU A 73 11.30 -3.26 -1.79
C LEU A 73 11.86 -4.38 -2.67
N VAL A 74 11.06 -4.88 -3.62
CA VAL A 74 11.49 -5.96 -4.51
C VAL A 74 12.60 -5.48 -5.45
N TYR A 75 12.49 -4.28 -6.04
CA TYR A 75 13.54 -3.72 -6.89
C TYR A 75 14.86 -3.52 -6.14
N PHE A 76 14.79 -3.02 -4.90
CA PHE A 76 15.99 -2.86 -4.06
C PHE A 76 16.64 -4.22 -3.76
N THR A 77 15.81 -5.20 -3.39
CA THR A 77 16.28 -6.56 -3.09
C THR A 77 16.87 -7.24 -4.32
N ASP A 78 16.26 -7.05 -5.49
CA ASP A 78 16.74 -7.59 -6.76
C ASP A 78 18.12 -7.01 -7.12
N ALA A 79 18.30 -5.70 -6.98
CA ALA A 79 19.61 -5.05 -7.17
C ALA A 79 20.66 -5.59 -6.19
N MET A 80 20.29 -5.79 -4.92
CA MET A 80 21.15 -6.39 -3.90
C MET A 80 21.54 -7.82 -4.26
N LEU A 81 20.59 -8.66 -4.68
CA LEU A 81 20.85 -10.05 -5.07
C LEU A 81 21.75 -10.12 -6.30
N LYS A 82 21.48 -9.31 -7.33
CA LYS A 82 22.27 -9.23 -8.57
C LYS A 82 23.72 -8.87 -8.31
N ARG A 83 23.99 -7.96 -7.35
CA ARG A 83 25.35 -7.62 -6.91
C ARG A 83 26.14 -8.85 -6.41
N HIS A 84 25.45 -9.87 -5.91
CA HIS A 84 26.05 -11.10 -5.38
C HIS A 84 25.89 -12.30 -6.33
N GLY A 85 25.54 -12.07 -7.61
CA GLY A 85 25.32 -13.15 -8.57
C GLY A 85 24.06 -14.00 -8.29
N LEU A 86 23.11 -13.46 -7.53
CA LEU A 86 21.83 -14.09 -7.20
C LEU A 86 20.67 -13.35 -7.88
N GLY A 87 19.46 -13.88 -7.74
CA GLY A 87 18.21 -13.28 -8.25
C GLY A 87 16.98 -13.95 -7.63
N PHE A 88 15.80 -13.43 -7.97
CA PHE A 88 14.50 -13.92 -7.48
C PHE A 88 14.02 -15.22 -8.15
N GLU A 89 14.43 -15.48 -9.38
CA GLU A 89 14.01 -16.65 -10.17
C GLU A 89 14.14 -17.96 -9.38
N GLY A 90 13.02 -18.67 -9.22
CA GLY A 90 12.94 -19.95 -8.51
C GLY A 90 13.12 -19.88 -6.99
N ARG A 91 13.36 -18.69 -6.40
CA ARG A 91 13.54 -18.54 -4.95
C ARG A 91 12.22 -18.71 -4.22
N LYS A 92 12.23 -19.51 -3.15
CA LYS A 92 11.14 -19.51 -2.17
C LYS A 92 11.24 -18.25 -1.32
N VAL A 93 10.18 -17.45 -1.30
CA VAL A 93 10.12 -16.18 -0.57
C VAL A 93 8.98 -16.22 0.45
N SER A 94 9.28 -15.90 1.70
CA SER A 94 8.27 -15.64 2.71
C SER A 94 7.98 -14.14 2.78
N VAL A 95 6.70 -13.78 2.78
CA VAL A 95 6.22 -12.42 3.02
C VAL A 95 5.33 -12.45 4.26
N SER A 96 5.55 -11.50 5.17
CA SER A 96 4.65 -11.23 6.30
C SER A 96 3.77 -10.02 6.02
N GLY A 97 2.58 -10.00 6.59
CA GLY A 97 1.57 -9.00 6.31
C GLY A 97 0.68 -9.40 5.13
N ALA A 98 -0.47 -8.74 5.06
CA ALA A 98 -1.48 -8.93 4.01
C ALA A 98 -2.11 -7.58 3.60
N GLY A 99 -1.51 -6.48 4.03
CA GLY A 99 -1.88 -5.13 3.62
C GLY A 99 -1.21 -4.71 2.31
N ASN A 100 -1.37 -3.44 1.95
CA ASN A 100 -0.91 -2.84 0.70
C ASN A 100 0.56 -3.20 0.35
N VAL A 101 1.50 -3.01 1.29
CA VAL A 101 2.93 -3.30 1.04
C VAL A 101 3.15 -4.79 0.72
N ALA A 102 2.54 -5.69 1.49
CA ALA A 102 2.72 -7.13 1.31
C ALA A 102 2.12 -7.61 -0.01
N GLN A 103 0.89 -7.17 -0.35
CA GLN A 103 0.22 -7.56 -1.59
C GLN A 103 1.07 -7.23 -2.82
N TYR A 104 1.61 -6.01 -2.91
CA TYR A 104 2.43 -5.59 -4.05
C TYR A 104 3.88 -6.10 -3.99
N THR A 105 4.37 -6.49 -2.81
CA THR A 105 5.63 -7.25 -2.69
C THR A 105 5.46 -8.64 -3.30
N ILE A 106 4.35 -9.33 -2.97
CA ILE A 106 4.02 -10.64 -3.55
C ILE A 106 3.90 -10.51 -5.07
N GLU A 107 3.14 -9.53 -5.55
CA GLU A 107 2.96 -9.26 -6.99
C GLU A 107 4.29 -9.12 -7.73
N LYS A 108 5.15 -8.19 -7.28
CA LYS A 108 6.41 -7.90 -7.98
C LYS A 108 7.41 -9.04 -7.87
N ALA A 109 7.46 -9.72 -6.72
CA ALA A 109 8.33 -10.88 -6.57
C ALA A 109 7.92 -12.02 -7.50
N MET A 110 6.61 -12.28 -7.66
CA MET A 110 6.11 -13.27 -8.63
C MET A 110 6.46 -12.89 -10.08
N GLU A 111 6.36 -11.61 -10.46
CA GLU A 111 6.78 -11.14 -11.80
C GLU A 111 8.28 -11.38 -12.06
N LEU A 112 9.13 -11.39 -11.02
CA LEU A 112 10.55 -11.72 -11.12
C LEU A 112 10.86 -13.21 -10.93
N GLY A 113 9.84 -14.08 -11.04
CA GLY A 113 9.99 -15.54 -11.00
C GLY A 113 10.14 -16.12 -9.59
N ALA A 114 9.90 -15.33 -8.54
CA ALA A 114 9.93 -15.86 -7.18
C ALA A 114 8.69 -16.72 -6.88
N LYS A 115 8.92 -17.79 -6.11
CA LYS A 115 7.85 -18.59 -5.51
C LYS A 115 7.52 -18.03 -4.12
N VAL A 116 6.57 -17.10 -4.06
CA VAL A 116 6.14 -16.51 -2.79
C VAL A 116 5.19 -17.47 -2.08
N ILE A 117 5.50 -17.88 -0.85
CA ILE A 117 4.83 -18.99 -0.16
C ILE A 117 4.06 -18.59 1.10
N THR A 118 4.12 -17.34 1.55
CA THR A 118 3.38 -16.91 2.75
C THR A 118 2.78 -15.52 2.61
N ALA A 119 1.72 -15.29 3.38
CA ALA A 119 1.22 -13.97 3.76
C ALA A 119 0.70 -14.08 5.21
N SER A 120 0.58 -12.97 5.94
CA SER A 120 0.12 -13.03 7.34
C SER A 120 -0.71 -11.83 7.77
N ASP A 121 -1.48 -11.98 8.84
CA ASP A 121 -2.03 -10.85 9.57
C ASP A 121 -1.97 -11.11 11.08
N SER A 122 -2.63 -10.28 11.88
CA SER A 122 -2.62 -10.43 13.34
C SER A 122 -3.20 -11.77 13.83
N GLY A 123 -3.97 -12.49 13.01
CA GLY A 123 -4.58 -13.77 13.34
C GLY A 123 -3.71 -14.99 13.01
N GLY A 124 -2.63 -14.83 12.23
CA GLY A 124 -1.74 -15.93 11.87
C GLY A 124 -1.08 -15.77 10.49
N THR A 125 -0.54 -16.87 9.98
CA THR A 125 0.18 -16.93 8.70
C THR A 125 -0.40 -18.03 7.82
N VAL A 126 -0.73 -17.71 6.57
CA VAL A 126 -1.05 -18.72 5.56
C VAL A 126 0.24 -19.20 4.92
N VAL A 127 0.33 -20.51 4.69
CA VAL A 127 1.44 -21.15 3.99
C VAL A 127 0.90 -21.80 2.71
N ASP A 128 1.50 -21.46 1.58
CA ASP A 128 1.24 -22.03 0.27
C ASP A 128 2.53 -22.61 -0.30
N GLU A 129 2.78 -23.91 -0.10
CA GLU A 129 3.97 -24.54 -0.66
C GLU A 129 3.99 -24.55 -2.20
N ALA A 130 2.83 -24.43 -2.87
CA ALA A 130 2.74 -24.30 -4.31
C ALA A 130 3.04 -22.87 -4.79
N GLY A 131 2.97 -21.89 -3.89
CA GLY A 131 3.18 -20.48 -4.15
C GLY A 131 1.91 -19.74 -4.58
N PHE A 132 1.94 -18.42 -4.40
CA PHE A 132 0.91 -17.52 -4.89
C PHE A 132 0.87 -17.49 -6.43
N THR A 133 -0.32 -17.20 -6.96
CA THR A 133 -0.58 -16.89 -8.37
C THR A 133 -1.31 -15.55 -8.44
N PRO A 134 -1.43 -14.90 -9.62
CA PRO A 134 -2.21 -13.67 -9.77
C PRO A 134 -3.65 -13.81 -9.25
N GLU A 135 -4.29 -14.97 -9.46
CA GLU A 135 -5.67 -15.24 -9.02
C GLU A 135 -5.74 -15.36 -7.50
N LYS A 136 -4.79 -16.08 -6.88
CA LYS A 136 -4.69 -16.19 -5.43
C LYS A 136 -4.43 -14.83 -4.77
N LEU A 137 -3.57 -14.02 -5.38
CA LEU A 137 -3.28 -12.67 -4.89
C LEU A 137 -4.51 -11.75 -5.02
N ALA A 138 -5.23 -11.81 -6.15
CA ALA A 138 -6.47 -11.06 -6.33
C ALA A 138 -7.54 -11.46 -5.30
N HIS A 139 -7.64 -12.75 -4.99
CA HIS A 139 -8.55 -13.24 -3.94
C HIS A 139 -8.14 -12.74 -2.54
N LEU A 140 -6.84 -12.77 -2.21
CA LEU A 140 -6.34 -12.16 -0.97
C LEU A 140 -6.68 -10.67 -0.90
N ALA A 141 -6.49 -9.93 -2.00
CA ALA A 141 -6.80 -8.51 -2.08
C ALA A 141 -8.31 -8.23 -1.89
N GLU A 142 -9.19 -9.06 -2.44
CA GLU A 142 -10.65 -8.96 -2.22
C GLU A 142 -11.00 -9.10 -0.73
N ILE A 143 -10.46 -10.13 -0.08
CA ILE A 143 -10.70 -10.40 1.34
C ILE A 143 -10.18 -9.24 2.19
N LYS A 144 -8.95 -8.78 1.97
CA LYS A 144 -8.31 -7.78 2.83
C LYS A 144 -8.79 -6.36 2.57
N ASN A 145 -9.09 -5.99 1.31
CA ASN A 145 -9.34 -4.61 0.93
C ASN A 145 -10.84 -4.29 0.79
N LYS A 146 -11.69 -5.28 0.46
CA LYS A 146 -13.14 -5.06 0.26
C LYS A 146 -13.99 -5.67 1.37
N ARG A 147 -13.72 -6.92 1.74
CA ARG A 147 -14.46 -7.61 2.82
C ARG A 147 -13.95 -7.28 4.22
N TYR A 148 -12.73 -6.75 4.33
CA TYR A 148 -12.03 -6.51 5.60
C TYR A 148 -11.91 -7.80 6.45
N GLY A 149 -11.74 -8.94 5.77
CA GLY A 149 -11.63 -10.26 6.38
C GLY A 149 -10.25 -10.58 6.96
N ARG A 150 -10.12 -11.80 7.48
CA ARG A 150 -8.90 -12.35 8.08
C ARG A 150 -8.11 -13.19 7.09
N ILE A 151 -6.82 -13.37 7.37
CA ILE A 151 -5.97 -14.27 6.58
C ILE A 151 -6.45 -15.73 6.63
N GLU A 152 -7.16 -16.09 7.70
CA GLU A 152 -7.80 -17.41 7.84
C GLU A 152 -8.93 -17.62 6.82
N ASP A 153 -9.71 -16.58 6.51
CA ASP A 153 -10.77 -16.66 5.50
C ASP A 153 -10.14 -17.02 4.14
N TYR A 154 -9.03 -16.36 3.79
CA TYR A 154 -8.27 -16.67 2.59
C TYR A 154 -7.75 -18.12 2.59
N ALA A 155 -7.24 -18.61 3.72
CA ALA A 155 -6.71 -19.96 3.81
C ALA A 155 -7.81 -21.05 3.66
N ARG A 156 -9.05 -20.74 4.07
CA ARG A 156 -10.21 -21.65 3.96
C ARG A 156 -10.87 -21.63 2.58
N GLU A 157 -10.86 -20.48 1.91
CA GLU A 157 -11.51 -20.26 0.60
C GLU A 157 -10.62 -20.61 -0.60
N ARG A 158 -9.35 -20.97 -0.35
CA ARG A 158 -8.32 -21.29 -1.35
C ARG A 158 -8.40 -22.71 -1.90
#